data_AF-A0A174Z540-F1
#
_entry.id   AF-A0A174Z540-F1
#
_cell.length_a   1.000
_cell.length_b   1.000
_cell.length_c   1.000
_cell.angle_alpha   90.00
_cell.angle_beta   90.00
_cell.angle_gamma   90.00
#
_symmetry.space_group_name_H-M   'P 1'
#
loop_
_entity.id
_entity.type
_entity.pdbx_description
1 polymer ?
#
loop_
_entity_poly.entity_id
_entity_poly.type
_entity_poly.pdbx_seq_one_letter_code
_entity_poly.pdbx_strand_id
1 'polypeptide(L)'
;MKELGKCRAVIALLCFTATVFSGCGNRTEAVITDGEDITTVSAEYPTLEESHADIFTYKDLKIGNISYLMTESQVIAILGKPKEETENDGEKIYSYNEMSICFEKLDDNNRPSGSGVYKVTQAASIGSDDKFSRNMRVGQSADDILKMYYRDADYQNHLYMSEDKTLTYGKLLYGDFTIAELDKVNTKETVAYGLVNYNGYSNLETADSYNIEFTYVDGKYKGDRATVDDDFATLNFEIDNNGKITAISWFYYPEQN
;
A
#
# COMPACT_ATOMS: atom_id res chain seq x y z
N MET A 1 30.20 26.19 -28.21
CA MET A 1 29.23 25.13 -28.54
C MET A 1 29.75 23.82 -27.98
N LYS A 2 29.23 23.40 -26.83
CA LYS A 2 29.40 22.08 -26.24
C LYS A 2 28.01 21.69 -25.71
N GLU A 3 27.40 20.71 -26.36
CA GLU A 3 26.36 19.91 -25.73
C GLU A 3 26.99 19.09 -24.61
N LEU A 4 26.40 19.13 -23.42
CA LEU A 4 26.36 18.04 -22.43
C LEU A 4 25.65 18.58 -21.16
N GLY A 5 24.66 17.84 -20.65
CA GLY A 5 24.40 17.84 -19.20
C GLY A 5 23.03 18.26 -18.69
N LYS A 6 21.91 17.74 -19.24
CA LYS A 6 20.59 17.85 -18.58
C LYS A 6 19.78 16.55 -18.45
N CYS A 7 20.37 15.38 -18.69
CA CYS A 7 19.69 14.08 -18.52
C CYS A 7 20.29 13.22 -17.39
N ARG A 8 20.69 13.82 -16.26
CA ARG A 8 21.14 13.05 -15.09
C ARG A 8 20.30 13.42 -13.86
N ALA A 9 19.77 12.38 -13.21
CA ALA A 9 19.29 12.36 -11.83
C ALA A 9 17.89 12.94 -11.53
N VAL A 10 16.88 12.53 -12.31
CA VAL A 10 15.50 12.40 -11.80
C VAL A 10 15.14 10.91 -11.86
N ILE A 11 15.88 10.09 -11.13
CA ILE A 11 15.36 8.83 -10.61
C ILE A 11 15.33 9.12 -9.12
N ALA A 12 14.29 9.85 -8.73
CA ALA A 12 13.98 10.06 -7.34
C ALA A 12 13.89 8.67 -6.73
N LEU A 13 14.68 8.45 -5.69
CA LEU A 13 14.32 7.60 -4.57
C LEU A 13 12.78 7.55 -4.53
N LEU A 14 12.18 6.46 -5.00
CA LEU A 14 10.78 6.18 -4.74
C LEU A 14 10.74 6.20 -3.23
N CYS A 15 10.29 7.33 -2.65
CA CYS A 15 10.14 7.47 -1.23
C CYS A 15 9.08 6.44 -0.87
N PHE A 16 9.55 5.24 -0.52
CA PHE A 16 8.76 4.16 -0.02
C PHE A 16 8.29 4.58 1.37
N THR A 17 7.39 5.56 1.42
CA THR A 17 6.68 5.86 2.65
C THR A 17 5.72 4.70 2.86
N ALA A 18 6.21 3.65 3.52
CA ALA A 18 5.35 2.89 4.41
C ALA A 18 4.81 3.93 5.39
N THR A 19 3.62 4.46 5.15
CA THR A 19 2.89 5.25 6.14
C THR A 19 2.42 4.31 7.24
N VAL A 20 3.36 3.77 8.01
CA VAL A 20 3.09 3.34 9.37
C VAL A 20 2.90 4.64 10.13
N PHE A 21 1.66 4.99 10.46
CA PHE A 21 1.35 6.16 11.28
C PHE A 21 1.91 5.94 12.70
N SER A 22 3.20 6.18 12.91
CA SER A 22 3.72 6.56 14.21
C SER A 22 3.35 8.02 14.44
N GLY A 23 2.35 8.25 15.29
CA GLY A 23 1.92 9.58 15.69
C GLY A 23 3.07 10.40 16.26
N CYS A 24 3.32 11.56 15.65
CA CYS A 24 3.71 12.85 16.26
C CYS A 24 4.25 13.77 15.16
N GLY A 25 3.41 14.68 14.68
CA GLY A 25 3.80 15.80 13.81
C GLY A 25 3.01 17.03 14.24
N ASN A 26 3.71 18.12 14.54
CA ASN A 26 3.21 19.29 15.26
C ASN A 26 1.91 19.90 14.69
N ARG A 27 0.99 20.18 15.62
CA ARG A 27 -0.23 20.96 15.44
C ARG A 27 0.10 22.31 14.78
N THR A 28 -0.45 22.53 13.59
CA THR A 28 -0.72 23.89 13.13
C THR A 28 -2.19 24.16 13.44
N GLU A 29 -2.45 25.07 14.38
CA GLU A 29 -3.81 25.45 14.77
C GLU A 29 -4.52 26.06 13.56
N ALA A 30 -5.64 25.45 13.15
CA ALA A 30 -6.53 26.04 12.17
C ALA A 30 -7.26 27.23 12.82
N VAL A 31 -7.15 28.40 12.20
CA VAL A 31 -7.90 29.60 12.57
C VAL A 31 -9.38 29.37 12.24
N ILE A 32 -10.23 29.32 13.25
CA ILE A 32 -11.69 29.26 13.09
C ILE A 32 -12.15 30.61 12.53
N THR A 33 -12.72 30.60 11.33
CA THR A 33 -13.53 31.72 10.82
C THR A 33 -14.99 31.36 11.06
N ASP A 34 -15.70 32.25 11.76
CA ASP A 34 -17.08 32.06 12.18
C ASP A 34 -18.04 31.87 11.00
N GLY A 35 -18.87 30.82 11.08
CA GLY A 35 -20.28 30.88 10.70
C GLY A 35 -20.64 30.55 9.26
N GLU A 36 -20.60 29.27 8.91
CA GLU A 36 -21.68 28.63 8.13
C GLU A 36 -21.93 27.24 8.73
N ASP A 37 -23.20 26.94 9.04
CA ASP A 37 -23.64 25.59 9.36
C ASP A 37 -23.30 24.69 8.16
N ILE A 38 -22.21 23.94 8.24
CA ILE A 38 -21.91 22.87 7.28
C ILE A 38 -22.91 21.76 7.57
N THR A 39 -24.12 21.91 7.04
CA THR A 39 -25.01 20.78 6.79
C THR A 39 -24.40 19.99 5.62
N THR A 40 -23.36 19.21 5.91
CA THR A 40 -22.92 18.14 5.01
C THR A 40 -24.07 17.14 4.94
N VAL A 41 -24.96 17.33 3.98
CA VAL A 41 -25.82 16.26 3.49
C VAL A 41 -24.84 15.24 2.92
N SER A 42 -24.48 14.23 3.71
CA SER A 42 -23.77 13.07 3.20
C SER A 42 -24.65 12.49 2.11
N ALA A 43 -24.27 12.67 0.85
CA ALA A 43 -24.96 12.01 -0.24
C ALA A 43 -24.86 10.50 0.03
N GLU A 44 -26.00 9.87 0.33
CA GLU A 44 -26.08 8.43 0.49
C GLU A 44 -25.93 7.82 -0.90
N TYR A 45 -24.89 7.03 -1.10
CA TYR A 45 -24.62 6.39 -2.39
C TYR A 45 -25.45 5.10 -2.50
N PRO A 46 -25.86 4.70 -3.71
CA PRO A 46 -26.58 3.44 -3.87
C PRO A 46 -25.71 2.25 -3.48
N THR A 47 -26.31 1.25 -2.83
CA THR A 47 -25.73 -0.08 -2.71
C THR A 47 -25.55 -0.67 -4.10
N LEU A 48 -24.36 -1.22 -4.37
CA LEU A 48 -24.03 -1.89 -5.63
C LEU A 48 -24.21 -3.40 -5.50
N GLU A 49 -24.09 -4.12 -6.61
CA GLU A 49 -23.90 -5.57 -6.57
C GLU A 49 -22.61 -5.93 -5.82
N GLU A 50 -22.68 -7.01 -5.05
CA GLU A 50 -21.55 -7.58 -4.31
C GLU A 50 -20.45 -8.00 -5.29
N SER A 51 -19.19 -7.76 -4.92
CA SER A 51 -18.07 -8.19 -5.75
C SER A 51 -17.94 -9.71 -5.77
N HIS A 52 -17.56 -10.26 -6.92
CA HIS A 52 -17.18 -11.67 -7.05
C HIS A 52 -15.66 -11.86 -7.16
N ALA A 53 -14.89 -10.79 -7.00
CA ALA A 53 -13.43 -10.87 -6.97
C ALA A 53 -12.95 -11.42 -5.63
N ASP A 54 -11.75 -12.01 -5.61
CA ASP A 54 -11.15 -12.49 -4.37
C ASP A 54 -10.58 -11.34 -3.53
N ILE A 55 -10.50 -11.54 -2.21
CA ILE A 55 -9.76 -10.66 -1.29
C ILE A 55 -8.26 -10.69 -1.63
N PHE A 56 -7.56 -9.60 -1.38
CA PHE A 56 -6.10 -9.51 -1.52
C PHE A 56 -5.39 -10.46 -0.55
N THR A 57 -4.34 -11.16 -1.01
CA THR A 57 -3.54 -12.06 -0.17
C THR A 57 -2.05 -12.01 -0.56
N TYR A 58 -1.19 -12.73 0.16
CA TYR A 58 0.24 -12.88 -0.20
C TYR A 58 0.48 -13.42 -1.63
N LYS A 59 -0.50 -14.13 -2.22
CA LYS A 59 -0.39 -14.61 -3.62
C LYS A 59 -0.35 -13.47 -4.65
N ASP A 60 -0.82 -12.29 -4.26
CA ASP A 60 -0.89 -11.08 -5.07
C ASP A 60 0.40 -10.24 -4.99
N LEU A 61 1.38 -10.61 -4.15
CA LEU A 61 2.68 -9.93 -4.01
C LEU A 61 3.61 -10.27 -5.17
N LYS A 62 3.33 -9.68 -6.33
CA LYS A 62 3.98 -9.98 -7.60
C LYS A 62 4.14 -8.75 -8.48
N ILE A 63 5.25 -8.72 -9.22
CA ILE A 63 5.49 -7.81 -10.34
C ILE A 63 6.18 -8.60 -11.47
N GLY A 64 5.49 -8.75 -12.60
CA GLY A 64 5.87 -9.66 -13.66
C GLY A 64 6.06 -11.09 -13.12
N ASN A 65 7.29 -11.61 -13.26
CA ASN A 65 7.67 -12.92 -12.76
C ASN A 65 8.37 -12.88 -11.39
N ILE A 66 8.51 -11.70 -10.78
CA ILE A 66 9.05 -11.56 -9.42
C ILE A 66 7.91 -11.75 -8.42
N SER A 67 8.17 -12.53 -7.37
CA SER A 67 7.28 -12.72 -6.23
C SER A 67 8.02 -12.40 -4.94
N TYR A 68 7.27 -12.07 -3.88
CA TYR A 68 7.83 -11.94 -2.54
C TYR A 68 8.67 -13.17 -2.14
N LEU A 69 9.67 -12.95 -1.29
CA LEU A 69 10.63 -13.94 -0.80
C LEU A 69 11.58 -14.57 -1.83
N MET A 70 11.58 -14.12 -3.09
CA MET A 70 12.64 -14.47 -4.02
C MET A 70 13.99 -13.90 -3.55
N THR A 71 15.07 -14.63 -3.79
CA THR A 71 16.44 -14.17 -3.51
C THR A 71 16.95 -13.20 -4.58
N GLU A 72 17.98 -12.40 -4.27
CA GLU A 72 18.67 -11.54 -5.24
C GLU A 72 19.06 -12.30 -6.52
N SER A 73 19.60 -13.51 -6.38
CA SER A 73 20.05 -14.33 -7.51
C SER A 73 18.89 -14.73 -8.43
N GLN A 74 17.72 -15.02 -7.86
CA GLN A 74 16.51 -15.33 -8.63
C GLN A 74 16.00 -14.08 -9.37
N VAL A 75 16.00 -12.92 -8.70
CA VAL A 75 15.60 -11.65 -9.33
C VAL A 75 16.53 -11.29 -10.50
N ILE A 76 17.85 -11.39 -10.30
CA ILE A 76 18.84 -11.13 -11.36
C ILE A 76 18.69 -12.11 -12.52
N ALA A 77 18.35 -13.37 -12.27
CA ALA A 77 18.12 -14.35 -13.33
C ALA A 77 16.90 -14.00 -14.20
N ILE A 78 15.91 -13.31 -13.64
CA ILE A 78 14.66 -12.93 -14.32
C ILE A 78 14.78 -11.57 -15.00
N LEU A 79 15.24 -10.55 -14.27
CA LEU A 79 15.26 -9.15 -14.73
C LEU A 79 16.62 -8.72 -15.29
N GLY A 80 17.66 -9.54 -15.12
CA GLY A 80 19.03 -9.14 -15.37
C GLY A 80 19.58 -8.24 -14.26
N LYS A 81 20.77 -7.68 -14.52
CA LYS A 81 21.43 -6.79 -13.56
C LYS A 81 20.64 -5.48 -13.40
N PRO A 82 20.47 -4.96 -12.18
CA PRO A 82 19.84 -3.67 -11.96
C PRO A 82 20.69 -2.53 -12.55
N LYS A 83 20.05 -1.38 -12.79
CA LYS A 83 20.75 -0.17 -13.22
C LYS A 83 21.50 0.47 -12.07
N GLU A 84 20.90 0.46 -10.88
CA GLU A 84 21.47 0.99 -9.65
C GLU A 84 21.17 0.04 -8.49
N GLU A 85 22.11 -0.05 -7.55
CA GLU A 85 22.00 -0.84 -6.33
C GLU A 85 22.39 0.05 -5.15
N THR A 86 21.55 0.06 -4.11
CA THR A 86 21.87 0.71 -2.83
C THR A 86 21.64 -0.28 -1.70
N GLU A 87 22.50 -0.24 -0.68
CA GLU A 87 22.35 -1.05 0.53
C GLU A 87 22.54 -0.14 1.74
N ASN A 88 21.56 -0.11 2.64
CA ASN A 88 21.63 0.63 3.90
C ASN A 88 20.94 -0.16 5.00
N ASP A 89 21.56 -0.23 6.19
CA ASP A 89 20.97 -0.81 7.40
C ASP A 89 20.33 -2.22 7.25
N GLY A 90 20.85 -3.05 6.34
CA GLY A 90 20.32 -4.40 6.11
C GLY A 90 19.13 -4.47 5.14
N GLU A 91 18.80 -3.35 4.51
CA GLU A 91 17.91 -3.23 3.37
C GLU A 91 18.72 -2.98 2.10
N LYS A 92 18.31 -3.60 1.01
CA LYS A 92 18.92 -3.44 -0.30
C LYS A 92 17.88 -3.13 -1.34
N ILE A 93 18.16 -2.16 -2.21
CA ILE A 93 17.24 -1.74 -3.27
C ILE A 93 17.93 -1.91 -4.61
N TYR A 94 17.25 -2.61 -5.51
CA TYR A 94 17.59 -2.71 -6.92
C TYR A 94 16.66 -1.81 -7.73
N SER A 95 17.24 -0.80 -8.37
CA SER A 95 16.53 0.08 -9.27
C SER A 95 16.70 -0.38 -10.71
N TYR A 96 15.58 -0.54 -11.40
CA TYR A 96 15.51 -0.79 -12.83
C TYR A 96 15.11 0.52 -13.54
N ASN A 97 14.21 0.47 -14.52
CA ASN A 97 13.73 1.69 -15.18
C ASN A 97 12.81 2.48 -14.25
N GLU A 98 11.52 2.19 -14.31
CA GLU A 98 10.47 2.80 -13.50
C GLU A 98 10.06 1.90 -12.32
N MET A 99 10.76 0.77 -12.17
CA MET A 99 10.52 -0.27 -11.18
C MET A 99 11.69 -0.38 -10.22
N SER A 100 11.37 -0.64 -8.96
CA SER A 100 12.33 -0.95 -7.90
C SER A 100 11.92 -2.21 -7.15
N ILE A 101 12.91 -2.99 -6.72
CA ILE A 101 12.74 -4.20 -5.90
C ILE A 101 13.58 -4.01 -4.63
N CYS A 102 12.95 -4.12 -3.47
CA CYS A 102 13.63 -4.02 -2.18
C CYS A 102 13.74 -5.40 -1.52
N PHE A 103 14.85 -5.61 -0.83
CA PHE A 103 15.23 -6.83 -0.15
C PHE A 103 15.61 -6.54 1.29
N GLU A 104 15.22 -7.43 2.18
CA GLU A 104 15.69 -7.48 3.57
C GLU A 104 16.39 -8.80 3.83
N LYS A 105 17.32 -8.82 4.80
CA LYS A 105 17.94 -10.06 5.25
C LYS A 105 16.97 -10.84 6.14
N LEU A 106 16.52 -11.99 5.64
CA LEU A 106 15.61 -12.86 6.36
C LEU A 106 16.23 -14.22 6.65
N ASP A 107 15.90 -14.80 7.80
CA ASP A 107 16.28 -16.17 8.14
C ASP A 107 15.42 -17.23 7.40
N ASP A 108 15.59 -18.51 7.77
CA ASP A 108 14.85 -19.63 7.18
C ASP A 108 13.35 -19.61 7.51
N ASN A 109 12.95 -18.90 8.58
CA ASN A 109 11.56 -18.68 8.97
C ASN A 109 11.00 -17.35 8.42
N ASN A 110 11.75 -16.67 7.54
CA ASN A 110 11.42 -15.37 6.96
C ASN A 110 11.32 -14.22 7.97
N ARG A 111 12.10 -14.27 9.06
CA ARG A 111 12.19 -13.19 10.06
C ARG A 111 13.44 -12.34 9.85
N PRO A 112 13.44 -11.04 10.17
CA PRO A 112 14.62 -10.19 10.05
C PRO A 112 15.81 -10.74 10.83
N SER A 113 16.96 -10.85 10.17
CA SER A 113 18.18 -11.37 10.78
C SER A 113 19.44 -10.85 10.10
N GLY A 114 20.39 -10.35 10.88
CA GLY A 114 21.67 -9.83 10.35
C GLY A 114 22.51 -10.89 9.62
N SER A 115 22.30 -12.18 9.91
CA SER A 115 22.93 -13.33 9.24
C SER A 115 22.03 -14.01 8.20
N GLY A 116 20.86 -13.43 7.92
CA GLY A 116 19.90 -13.95 6.95
C GLY A 116 20.36 -13.78 5.50
N VAL A 117 19.47 -14.16 4.58
CA VAL A 117 19.64 -14.00 3.13
C VAL A 117 18.72 -12.90 2.64
N TYR A 118 19.21 -12.05 1.74
CA TYR A 118 18.39 -11.04 1.09
C TYR A 118 17.26 -11.68 0.28
N LYS A 119 16.03 -11.37 0.70
CA LYS A 119 14.79 -11.85 0.08
C LYS A 119 13.91 -10.64 -0.24
N VAL A 120 13.19 -10.69 -1.37
CA VAL A 120 12.30 -9.60 -1.78
C VAL A 120 11.20 -9.40 -0.73
N THR A 121 11.15 -8.20 -0.15
CA THR A 121 10.08 -7.76 0.76
C THR A 121 9.23 -6.67 0.15
N GLN A 122 9.65 -6.05 -0.95
CA GLN A 122 8.86 -5.02 -1.60
C GLN A 122 9.13 -4.92 -3.10
N ALA A 123 8.12 -4.48 -3.83
CA ALA A 123 8.28 -3.94 -5.17
C ALA A 123 7.40 -2.71 -5.39
N ALA A 124 7.90 -1.77 -6.18
CA ALA A 124 7.11 -0.64 -6.67
C ALA A 124 7.41 -0.35 -8.13
N SER A 125 6.44 0.24 -8.82
CA SER A 125 6.67 0.81 -10.14
C SER A 125 5.76 2.00 -10.42
N ILE A 126 6.31 2.97 -11.17
CA ILE A 126 5.59 4.07 -11.83
C ILE A 126 5.44 3.83 -13.34
N GLY A 127 5.86 2.66 -13.82
CA GLY A 127 5.91 2.32 -15.24
C GLY A 127 4.67 1.58 -15.72
N SER A 128 4.19 1.97 -16.89
CA SER A 128 2.98 1.38 -17.49
C SER A 128 3.19 -0.03 -18.07
N ASP A 129 4.44 -0.46 -18.24
CA ASP A 129 4.77 -1.80 -18.78
C ASP A 129 4.87 -2.87 -17.68
N ASP A 130 5.00 -2.46 -16.42
CA ASP A 130 5.17 -3.37 -15.30
C ASP A 130 3.82 -3.89 -14.80
N LYS A 131 3.66 -5.22 -14.87
CA LYS A 131 2.40 -5.89 -14.53
C LYS A 131 2.42 -6.40 -13.10
N PHE A 132 1.56 -5.87 -12.26
CA PHE A 132 1.28 -6.41 -10.94
C PHE A 132 0.29 -7.57 -11.01
N SER A 133 -0.04 -8.13 -9.85
CA SER A 133 -1.09 -9.14 -9.72
C SER A 133 -2.38 -8.69 -10.39
N ARG A 134 -3.15 -9.69 -10.86
CA ARG A 134 -4.44 -9.49 -11.56
C ARG A 134 -4.34 -8.60 -12.81
N ASN A 135 -3.14 -8.52 -13.40
CA ASN A 135 -2.79 -7.71 -14.58
C ASN A 135 -2.90 -6.20 -14.38
N MET A 136 -2.83 -5.72 -13.13
CA MET A 136 -2.82 -4.30 -12.83
C MET A 136 -1.53 -3.63 -13.30
N ARG A 137 -1.63 -2.39 -13.78
CA ARG A 137 -0.50 -1.55 -14.22
C ARG A 137 -0.85 -0.07 -14.10
N VAL A 138 0.20 0.76 -14.04
CA VAL A 138 0.08 2.22 -14.06
C VAL A 138 -0.69 2.68 -15.31
N GLY A 139 -1.54 3.69 -15.13
CA GLY A 139 -2.43 4.25 -16.16
C GLY A 139 -3.83 3.64 -16.23
N GLN A 140 -4.09 2.51 -15.54
CA GLN A 140 -5.45 2.00 -15.36
C GLN A 140 -6.27 2.88 -14.40
N SER A 141 -7.59 2.69 -14.34
CA SER A 141 -8.46 3.50 -13.47
C SER A 141 -8.71 2.86 -12.11
N ALA A 142 -9.12 3.66 -11.13
CA ALA A 142 -9.66 3.20 -9.85
C ALA A 142 -10.77 2.14 -10.03
N ASP A 143 -11.67 2.34 -11.00
CA ASP A 143 -12.72 1.36 -11.34
C ASP A 143 -12.17 -0.01 -11.78
N ASP A 144 -10.97 -0.07 -12.35
CA ASP A 144 -10.36 -1.35 -12.72
C ASP A 144 -9.88 -2.09 -11.47
N ILE A 145 -9.37 -1.36 -10.47
CA ILE A 145 -9.01 -1.93 -9.16
C ILE A 145 -10.26 -2.53 -8.51
N LEU A 146 -11.36 -1.76 -8.47
CA LEU A 146 -12.62 -2.20 -7.84
C LEU A 146 -13.31 -3.37 -8.55
N LYS A 147 -12.93 -3.68 -9.80
CA LYS A 147 -13.36 -4.89 -10.52
C LYS A 147 -12.46 -6.08 -10.23
N MET A 148 -11.17 -5.82 -10.00
CA MET A 148 -10.16 -6.87 -9.85
C MET A 148 -9.99 -7.33 -8.41
N TYR A 149 -10.32 -6.49 -7.43
CA TYR A 149 -10.25 -6.81 -6.00
C TYR A 149 -11.63 -6.77 -5.36
N TYR A 150 -11.80 -7.58 -4.31
CA TYR A 150 -13.05 -7.63 -3.57
C TYR A 150 -13.41 -6.27 -2.97
N ARG A 151 -14.72 -6.03 -2.89
CA ARG A 151 -15.34 -4.92 -2.17
C ARG A 151 -16.77 -5.32 -1.78
N ASP A 152 -17.24 -4.80 -0.67
CA ASP A 152 -18.62 -4.95 -0.22
C ASP A 152 -19.56 -4.16 -1.13
N ALA A 153 -20.84 -4.52 -1.06
CA ALA A 153 -21.91 -3.91 -1.84
C ALA A 153 -22.13 -2.42 -1.47
N ASP A 154 -21.96 -2.07 -0.21
CA ASP A 154 -22.23 -0.76 0.38
C ASP A 154 -20.96 0.05 0.71
N TYR A 155 -19.80 -0.36 0.20
CA TYR A 155 -18.50 0.25 0.49
C TYR A 155 -18.45 1.78 0.31
N GLN A 156 -19.26 2.34 -0.59
CA GLN A 156 -19.30 3.79 -0.83
C GLN A 156 -19.83 4.58 0.37
N ASN A 157 -20.53 3.93 1.29
CA ASN A 157 -21.06 4.53 2.50
C ASN A 157 -20.32 4.07 3.77
N HIS A 158 -19.35 3.15 3.64
CA HIS A 158 -18.60 2.60 4.77
C HIS A 158 -17.43 3.53 5.14
N LEU A 159 -17.73 4.64 5.81
CA LEU A 159 -16.71 5.63 6.20
C LEU A 159 -15.75 5.07 7.25
N TYR A 160 -14.45 5.28 7.02
CA TYR A 160 -13.42 5.10 8.02
C TYR A 160 -13.10 6.45 8.67
N MET A 161 -13.32 6.56 9.97
CA MET A 161 -13.24 7.83 10.70
C MET A 161 -12.37 7.72 11.94
N SER A 162 -11.92 8.86 12.46
CA SER A 162 -11.31 8.93 13.78
C SER A 162 -12.26 8.46 14.87
N GLU A 163 -11.72 8.03 16.00
CA GLU A 163 -12.50 7.52 17.14
C GLU A 163 -13.51 8.56 17.67
N ASP A 164 -13.15 9.85 17.61
CA ASP A 164 -14.02 10.97 17.98
C ASP A 164 -14.95 11.44 16.84
N LYS A 165 -14.89 10.79 15.67
CA LYS A 165 -15.67 11.07 14.45
C LYS A 165 -15.50 12.46 13.87
N THR A 166 -14.42 13.16 14.22
CA THR A 166 -14.14 14.50 13.71
C THR A 166 -13.42 14.48 12.35
N LEU A 167 -12.71 13.39 12.05
CA LEU A 167 -11.96 13.23 10.81
C LEU A 167 -12.46 12.01 10.05
N THR A 168 -12.62 12.15 8.73
CA THR A 168 -12.83 11.02 7.83
C THR A 168 -11.52 10.73 7.13
N TYR A 169 -11.00 9.51 7.31
CA TYR A 169 -9.77 9.05 6.66
C TYR A 169 -10.04 8.45 5.28
N GLY A 170 -11.23 7.90 5.07
CA GLY A 170 -11.52 7.19 3.82
C GLY A 170 -12.82 6.40 3.83
N LYS A 171 -12.90 5.43 2.93
CA LYS A 171 -14.00 4.46 2.82
C LYS A 171 -13.46 3.03 2.78
N LEU A 172 -13.89 2.19 3.70
CA LEU A 172 -13.54 0.77 3.70
C LEU A 172 -14.20 0.09 2.49
N LEU A 173 -13.38 -0.55 1.65
CA LEU A 173 -13.85 -1.45 0.61
C LEU A 173 -14.44 -2.71 1.21
N TYR A 174 -13.81 -3.23 2.26
CA TYR A 174 -14.25 -4.35 3.08
C TYR A 174 -13.44 -4.38 4.37
N GLY A 175 -13.91 -5.14 5.36
CA GLY A 175 -13.34 -5.18 6.71
C GLY A 175 -13.86 -4.03 7.57
N ASP A 176 -13.56 -4.10 8.87
CA ASP A 176 -14.16 -3.21 9.88
C ASP A 176 -13.15 -2.24 10.54
N PHE A 177 -11.85 -2.46 10.33
CA PHE A 177 -10.77 -1.72 10.97
C PHE A 177 -9.48 -1.80 10.15
N THR A 178 -8.51 -0.93 10.46
CA THR A 178 -7.20 -0.94 9.81
C THR A 178 -6.11 -1.52 10.71
N ILE A 179 -4.91 -1.72 10.16
CA ILE A 179 -3.77 -2.25 10.93
C ILE A 179 -3.44 -1.39 12.18
N ALA A 180 -3.77 -0.09 12.15
CA ALA A 180 -3.59 0.83 13.28
C ALA A 180 -4.44 0.48 14.51
N GLU A 181 -5.50 -0.32 14.33
CA GLU A 181 -6.41 -0.72 15.39
C GLU A 181 -6.30 -2.21 15.74
N LEU A 182 -5.39 -2.94 15.10
CA LEU A 182 -5.27 -4.40 15.22
C LEU A 182 -5.15 -4.85 16.69
N ASP A 183 -4.33 -4.15 17.47
CA ASP A 183 -4.11 -4.46 18.89
C ASP A 183 -5.38 -4.26 19.76
N LYS A 184 -6.35 -3.47 19.29
CA LYS A 184 -7.64 -3.25 19.99
C LYS A 184 -8.67 -4.34 19.68
N VAL A 185 -8.61 -4.93 18.48
CA VAL A 185 -9.64 -5.86 17.98
C VAL A 185 -9.55 -7.21 18.67
N ASN A 186 -8.35 -7.63 19.08
CA ASN A 186 -8.14 -8.87 19.81
C ASN A 186 -8.78 -10.04 19.02
N THR A 187 -8.20 -10.46 17.90
CA THR A 187 -8.74 -11.53 17.02
C THR A 187 -7.75 -12.69 16.84
N LYS A 188 -8.27 -13.86 16.47
CA LYS A 188 -7.51 -15.05 16.05
C LYS A 188 -7.76 -15.42 14.59
N GLU A 189 -8.74 -14.78 13.97
CA GLU A 189 -9.10 -15.00 12.58
C GLU A 189 -8.22 -14.12 11.69
N THR A 190 -8.04 -14.55 10.43
CA THR A 190 -7.41 -13.74 9.37
C THR A 190 -7.96 -12.32 9.36
N VAL A 191 -7.05 -11.36 9.26
CA VAL A 191 -7.41 -9.94 9.15
C VAL A 191 -7.15 -9.49 7.73
N ALA A 192 -8.16 -8.90 7.10
CA ALA A 192 -8.02 -8.28 5.80
C ALA A 192 -8.94 -7.08 5.68
N TYR A 193 -8.45 -6.02 5.05
CA TYR A 193 -9.28 -4.86 4.70
C TYR A 193 -8.80 -4.27 3.37
N GLY A 194 -9.70 -3.55 2.72
CA GLY A 194 -9.37 -2.62 1.64
C GLY A 194 -9.86 -1.24 2.02
N LEU A 195 -9.14 -0.18 1.66
CA LEU A 195 -9.47 1.19 2.02
C LEU A 195 -9.22 2.13 0.83
N VAL A 196 -10.20 2.95 0.50
CA VAL A 196 -9.98 4.17 -0.27
C VAL A 196 -9.53 5.24 0.72
N ASN A 197 -8.23 5.49 0.78
CA ASN A 197 -7.61 6.42 1.72
C ASN A 197 -7.51 7.81 1.08
N TYR A 198 -8.13 8.81 1.72
CA TYR A 198 -8.18 10.17 1.19
C TYR A 198 -6.87 10.94 1.37
N ASN A 199 -5.78 10.34 1.84
CA ASN A 199 -4.47 10.98 1.96
C ASN A 199 -4.52 12.33 2.72
N GLY A 200 -5.38 12.43 3.73
CA GLY A 200 -5.57 13.63 4.56
C GLY A 200 -6.55 14.67 4.00
N TYR A 201 -7.13 14.44 2.81
CA TYR A 201 -8.26 15.23 2.31
C TYR A 201 -9.56 14.85 3.02
N SER A 202 -10.49 15.80 3.12
CA SER A 202 -11.75 15.62 3.84
C SER A 202 -12.74 14.69 3.13
N ASN A 203 -12.62 14.58 1.80
CA ASN A 203 -13.46 13.72 0.95
C ASN A 203 -12.73 13.40 -0.36
N LEU A 204 -13.24 12.40 -1.07
CA LEU A 204 -12.67 11.92 -2.33
C LEU A 204 -12.84 12.93 -3.46
N GLU A 205 -13.98 13.64 -3.51
CA GLU A 205 -14.36 14.55 -4.59
C GLU A 205 -13.44 15.77 -4.72
N THR A 206 -12.77 16.14 -3.63
CA THR A 206 -11.86 17.30 -3.57
C THR A 206 -10.39 16.90 -3.43
N ALA A 207 -10.09 15.60 -3.40
CA ALA A 207 -8.73 15.11 -3.25
C ALA A 207 -7.92 15.29 -4.56
N ASP A 208 -6.73 15.91 -4.47
CA ASP A 208 -5.83 15.98 -5.62
C ASP A 208 -5.19 14.62 -5.93
N SER A 209 -5.06 13.78 -4.91
CA SER A 209 -4.69 12.38 -5.00
C SER A 209 -5.24 11.60 -3.81
N TYR A 210 -5.40 10.30 -4.00
CA TYR A 210 -5.83 9.38 -2.96
C TYR A 210 -5.20 8.01 -3.22
N ASN A 211 -5.28 7.13 -2.24
CA ASN A 211 -4.78 5.77 -2.38
C ASN A 211 -5.93 4.77 -2.33
N ILE A 212 -5.79 3.65 -3.04
CA ILE A 212 -6.52 2.42 -2.72
C ILE A 212 -5.51 1.44 -2.16
N GLU A 213 -5.66 1.11 -0.88
CA GLU A 213 -4.78 0.20 -0.14
C GLU A 213 -5.53 -1.07 0.23
N PHE A 214 -4.82 -2.20 0.18
CA PHE A 214 -5.30 -3.49 0.65
C PHE A 214 -4.29 -4.03 1.64
N THR A 215 -4.78 -4.63 2.73
CA THR A 215 -3.96 -5.26 3.76
C THR A 215 -4.43 -6.66 4.04
N TYR A 216 -3.49 -7.56 4.30
CA TYR A 216 -3.75 -8.95 4.65
C TYR A 216 -2.77 -9.42 5.73
N VAL A 217 -3.31 -10.01 6.80
CA VAL A 217 -2.57 -10.66 7.89
C VAL A 217 -3.06 -12.12 7.96
N ASP A 218 -2.18 -13.09 7.70
CA ASP A 218 -2.56 -14.51 7.76
C ASP A 218 -2.94 -14.89 9.21
N GLY A 219 -3.89 -15.80 9.39
CA GLY A 219 -4.36 -16.23 10.72
C GLY A 219 -3.36 -17.09 11.51
N LYS A 220 -2.08 -17.13 11.09
CA LYS A 220 -1.01 -17.96 11.65
C LYS A 220 -0.05 -17.12 12.48
N TYR A 221 -0.58 -16.52 13.54
CA TYR A 221 0.17 -15.60 14.38
C TYR A 221 1.27 -16.28 15.20
N LYS A 222 2.33 -15.53 15.50
CA LYS A 222 3.40 -15.89 16.44
C LYS A 222 2.82 -16.16 17.82
N GLY A 223 1.84 -15.35 18.22
CA GLY A 223 1.10 -15.45 19.46
C GLY A 223 -0.26 -16.11 19.31
N ASP A 224 -1.06 -16.05 20.38
CA ASP A 224 -2.43 -16.55 20.38
C ASP A 224 -3.40 -15.69 19.55
N ARG A 225 -2.98 -14.48 19.16
CA ARG A 225 -3.79 -13.43 18.54
C ARG A 225 -2.96 -12.59 17.59
N ALA A 226 -3.64 -11.94 16.65
CA ALA A 226 -3.04 -11.00 15.71
C ALA A 226 -2.44 -9.78 16.43
N THR A 227 -1.22 -9.41 16.05
CA THR A 227 -0.56 -8.15 16.43
C THR A 227 0.17 -7.55 15.23
N VAL A 228 0.60 -6.30 15.36
CA VAL A 228 1.42 -5.62 14.33
C VAL A 228 2.83 -6.23 14.16
N ASP A 229 3.22 -7.14 15.05
CA ASP A 229 4.50 -7.85 14.97
C ASP A 229 4.40 -9.15 14.16
N ASP A 230 3.19 -9.61 13.84
CA ASP A 230 2.98 -10.74 12.94
C ASP A 230 3.32 -10.37 11.50
N ASP A 231 3.55 -11.37 10.65
CA ASP A 231 3.72 -11.11 9.23
C ASP A 231 2.42 -10.56 8.62
N PHE A 232 2.55 -9.52 7.81
CA PHE A 232 1.43 -8.97 7.05
C PHE A 232 1.92 -8.42 5.72
N ALA A 233 0.96 -8.06 4.86
CA ALA A 233 1.29 -7.47 3.58
C ALA A 233 0.32 -6.36 3.20
N THR A 234 0.82 -5.43 2.39
CA THR A 234 0.02 -4.37 1.80
C THR A 234 0.22 -4.32 0.29
N LEU A 235 -0.83 -3.88 -0.41
CA LEU A 235 -0.82 -3.50 -1.82
C LEU A 235 -1.44 -2.12 -1.94
N ASN A 236 -0.71 -1.17 -2.49
CA ASN A 236 -1.10 0.22 -2.60
C ASN A 236 -1.14 0.67 -4.06
N PHE A 237 -2.21 1.37 -4.41
CA PHE A 237 -2.38 2.07 -5.68
C PHE A 237 -2.46 3.56 -5.40
N GLU A 238 -1.49 4.33 -5.87
CA GLU A 238 -1.57 5.79 -5.86
C GLU A 238 -2.40 6.27 -7.04
N ILE A 239 -3.35 7.16 -6.79
CA ILE A 239 -4.34 7.59 -7.78
C ILE A 239 -4.40 9.10 -7.86
N ASP A 240 -4.34 9.64 -9.08
CA ASP A 240 -4.49 11.07 -9.34
C ASP A 240 -5.97 11.53 -9.30
N ASN A 241 -6.18 12.85 -9.36
CA ASN A 241 -7.51 13.45 -9.43
C ASN A 241 -8.33 13.12 -10.69
N ASN A 242 -7.75 12.42 -11.67
CA ASN A 242 -8.48 11.88 -12.82
C ASN A 242 -8.89 10.41 -12.61
N GLY A 243 -8.64 9.86 -11.42
CA GLY A 243 -8.91 8.47 -11.10
C GLY A 243 -7.96 7.50 -11.79
N LYS A 244 -6.75 7.94 -12.17
CA LYS A 244 -5.73 7.12 -12.83
C LYS A 244 -4.64 6.71 -11.87
N ILE A 245 -4.24 5.45 -11.96
CA ILE A 245 -3.13 4.89 -11.20
C ILE A 245 -1.83 5.54 -11.68
N THR A 246 -1.10 6.17 -10.77
CA THR A 246 0.21 6.80 -11.03
C THR A 246 1.37 5.97 -10.52
N ALA A 247 1.15 5.15 -9.50
CA ALA A 247 2.12 4.20 -8.97
C ALA A 247 1.42 2.98 -8.36
N ILE A 248 2.12 1.86 -8.35
CA ILE A 248 1.70 0.65 -7.64
C ILE A 248 2.87 0.17 -6.80
N SER A 249 2.59 -0.22 -5.57
CA SER A 249 3.59 -0.83 -4.69
C SER A 249 2.97 -1.92 -3.83
N TRP A 250 3.76 -2.92 -3.48
CA TRP A 250 3.40 -3.86 -2.43
C TRP A 250 4.55 -4.07 -1.47
N PHE A 251 4.20 -4.42 -0.25
CA PHE A 251 5.11 -4.64 0.86
C PHE A 251 4.72 -5.93 1.56
N TYR A 252 5.72 -6.73 1.89
CA TYR A 252 5.63 -7.83 2.83
C TYR A 252 6.41 -7.42 4.07
N TYR A 253 5.70 -7.32 5.19
CA TYR A 253 6.26 -7.03 6.50
C TYR A 253 6.50 -8.36 7.20
N PRO A 254 7.76 -8.80 7.35
CA PRO A 254 8.06 -10.06 8.01
C PRO A 254 7.75 -10.00 9.51
N GLU A 255 7.42 -11.14 10.10
CA GLU A 255 7.21 -11.29 11.55
C GLU A 255 8.43 -10.75 12.33
N GLN A 256 8.18 -9.88 13.30
CA GLN A 256 9.20 -9.26 14.16
C GLN A 256 9.47 -10.12 15.40
N ASN A 257 10.71 -10.08 15.89
CA ASN A 257 11.16 -10.88 17.05
C ASN A 257 10.83 -10.24 18.40
#